data_AF-C4GEI0-F1
#
_entry.id   AF-C4GEI0-F1
#
_cell.length_a   1.000
_cell.length_b   1.000
_cell.length_c   1.000
_cell.angle_alpha   90.00
_cell.angle_beta   90.00
_cell.angle_gamma   90.00
#
_symmetry.space_group_name_H-M   'P 1'
#
loop_
_entity.id
_entity.type
_entity.pdbx_description
1 polymer ?
#
loop_
_entity_poly.entity_id
_entity_poly.type
_entity_poly.pdbx_seq_one_letter_code
_entity_poly.pdbx_strand_id
1 'polypeptide(L)'
;MPRPILTTALLAASLVLAVPTLAAPKTAKPAAAQTHPQGQPENVWDEFQRSQNKLQQIPNSKLQPVKHLKAKNLIDEWLIYTETDEGISLHTSIIDKNHTGTNVAALSIRKTQSRLTIRQQFTWQFNEKTQTFTQRITDFATSENDAPFKQDPSKIGKTITSKARLLRWDGKPDMLELTDQASGEKQIYFKLDIDEPPKTLN
;
A
#
# COMPACT_ATOMS: atom_id res chain seq x y z
N MET A 1 16.98 -7.71 30.89
CA MET A 1 16.66 -6.40 30.29
C MET A 1 15.83 -6.65 29.03
N PRO A 2 14.52 -6.39 29.03
CA PRO A 2 13.70 -6.61 27.83
C PRO A 2 13.78 -5.37 26.93
N ARG A 3 14.14 -5.61 25.67
CA ARG A 3 14.20 -4.63 24.58
C ARG A 3 12.77 -4.23 24.14
N PRO A 4 12.47 -2.96 23.87
CA PRO A 4 11.17 -2.54 23.41
C PRO A 4 11.03 -2.87 21.91
N ILE A 5 10.20 -3.86 21.58
CA ILE A 5 9.73 -4.14 20.19
C ILE A 5 8.32 -3.54 19.98
N LEU A 6 7.80 -2.80 20.96
CA LEU A 6 6.41 -2.36 21.05
C LEU A 6 6.09 -1.00 20.39
N THR A 7 6.94 -0.49 19.50
CA THR A 7 6.74 0.85 18.90
C THR A 7 6.60 0.86 17.37
N THR A 8 6.56 -0.29 16.70
CA THR A 8 6.52 -0.35 15.23
C THR A 8 5.17 -0.80 14.65
N ALA A 9 4.14 -0.99 15.48
CA ALA A 9 2.84 -1.53 15.04
C ALA A 9 1.72 -0.49 14.87
N LEU A 10 1.94 0.79 15.14
CA LEU A 10 0.97 1.86 14.87
C LEU A 10 1.68 2.94 14.04
N LEU A 11 1.04 3.38 12.94
CA LEU A 11 1.49 4.32 11.90
C LEU A 11 2.18 3.70 10.67
N ALA A 12 1.41 2.93 9.90
CA ALA A 12 1.48 2.97 8.43
C ALA A 12 0.20 3.62 7.88
N ALA A 13 -0.19 4.73 8.50
CA ALA A 13 -1.36 5.53 8.14
C ALA A 13 -0.96 7.01 8.08
N SER A 14 -0.02 7.34 7.20
CA SER A 14 0.16 8.73 6.74
C SER A 14 0.00 8.84 5.23
N LEU A 15 -1.13 8.38 4.71
CA LEU A 15 -1.91 9.32 3.93
C LEU A 15 -2.50 10.27 4.97
N VAL A 16 -2.17 11.56 4.92
CA VAL A 16 -2.64 12.58 5.88
C VAL A 16 -4.18 12.54 5.98
N LEU A 17 -4.68 11.71 6.90
CA LEU A 17 -6.07 11.58 7.27
C LEU A 17 -6.17 12.25 8.64
N ALA A 18 -6.68 13.49 8.63
CA ALA A 18 -7.25 14.05 9.84
C ALA A 18 -8.42 13.13 10.24
N VAL A 19 -8.19 12.27 11.22
CA VAL A 19 -9.17 11.30 11.73
C VAL A 19 -10.23 12.08 12.49
N PRO A 20 -11.54 11.97 12.18
CA PRO A 20 -12.57 12.41 13.11
C PRO A 20 -12.55 11.47 14.32
N THR A 21 -12.37 12.05 15.50
CA THR A 21 -12.43 11.38 16.80
C THR A 21 -13.82 10.78 17.02
N LEU A 22 -13.96 9.46 16.82
CA LEU A 22 -15.16 8.72 17.21
C LEU A 22 -14.90 7.94 18.50
N ALA A 23 -15.70 8.27 19.51
CA ALA A 23 -15.65 7.73 20.86
C ALA A 23 -15.87 6.21 20.90
N ALA A 24 -15.13 5.54 21.77
CA ALA A 24 -15.24 4.09 22.01
C ALA A 24 -16.55 3.71 22.70
N PRO A 25 -17.09 2.50 22.40
CA PRO A 25 -17.62 1.69 23.50
C PRO A 25 -17.16 0.23 23.49
N LYS A 26 -16.84 -0.18 24.72
CA LYS A 26 -16.97 -1.46 25.45
C LYS A 26 -16.86 -2.82 24.71
N THR A 27 -15.94 -3.58 25.29
CA THR A 27 -15.57 -4.99 25.14
C THR A 27 -16.70 -6.00 24.90
N ALA A 28 -16.49 -6.88 23.91
CA ALA A 28 -16.91 -8.28 23.95
C ALA A 28 -15.89 -9.17 23.20
N LYS A 29 -15.73 -10.40 23.70
CA LYS A 29 -14.72 -11.43 23.42
C LYS A 29 -14.74 -11.94 21.94
N PRO A 30 -13.59 -12.25 21.31
CA PRO A 30 -13.57 -12.67 19.90
C PRO A 30 -13.95 -14.14 19.74
N ALA A 31 -14.90 -14.42 18.84
CA ALA A 31 -15.11 -15.74 18.24
C ALA A 31 -14.46 -15.75 16.86
N ALA A 32 -13.62 -16.76 16.62
CA ALA A 32 -12.93 -16.96 15.36
C ALA A 32 -13.93 -17.23 14.23
N ALA A 33 -14.00 -16.32 13.26
CA ALA A 33 -14.54 -16.58 11.94
C ALA A 33 -13.65 -15.83 10.95
N GLN A 34 -12.83 -16.58 10.21
CA GLN A 34 -12.17 -16.09 9.01
C GLN A 34 -13.26 -15.86 7.96
N THR A 35 -13.75 -14.63 7.85
CA THR A 35 -14.68 -14.26 6.79
C THR A 35 -13.87 -13.73 5.60
N HIS A 36 -13.99 -14.42 4.48
CA HIS A 36 -13.46 -13.97 3.19
C HIS A 36 -14.01 -12.55 2.90
N PRO A 37 -13.21 -11.61 2.36
CA PRO A 37 -13.73 -10.38 1.79
C PRO A 37 -14.64 -10.73 0.61
N GLN A 38 -15.94 -10.78 0.89
CA GLN A 38 -16.96 -11.15 -0.07
C GLN A 38 -16.97 -10.15 -1.24
N GLY A 39 -16.64 -10.63 -2.44
CA GLY A 39 -16.67 -9.85 -3.69
C GLY A 39 -15.39 -9.84 -4.52
N GLN A 40 -14.26 -10.37 -4.04
CA GLN A 40 -13.07 -10.60 -4.87
C GLN A 40 -13.11 -12.01 -5.47
N PRO A 41 -12.77 -12.19 -6.77
CA PRO A 41 -12.71 -13.51 -7.35
C PRO A 41 -11.62 -14.34 -6.63
N GLU A 42 -11.94 -15.59 -6.30
CA GLU A 42 -11.13 -16.47 -5.45
C GLU A 42 -9.66 -16.57 -5.90
N ASN A 43 -9.41 -16.45 -7.22
CA ASN A 43 -8.08 -16.45 -7.81
C ASN A 43 -7.20 -15.27 -7.36
N VAL A 44 -7.75 -14.07 -7.21
CA VAL A 44 -6.99 -12.87 -6.83
C VAL A 44 -6.56 -12.95 -5.36
N TRP A 45 -7.41 -13.51 -4.50
CA TRP A 45 -7.08 -13.69 -3.09
C TRP A 45 -6.05 -14.80 -2.88
N ASP A 46 -6.18 -15.92 -3.61
CA ASP A 46 -5.20 -17.01 -3.54
C ASP A 46 -3.83 -16.61 -4.11
N GLU A 47 -3.80 -15.83 -5.18
CA GLU A 47 -2.58 -15.31 -5.78
C GLU A 47 -1.94 -14.21 -4.92
N PHE A 48 -2.77 -13.39 -4.28
CA PHE A 48 -2.35 -12.48 -3.24
C PHE A 48 -1.70 -13.23 -2.07
N GLN A 49 -2.33 -14.28 -1.53
CA GLN A 49 -1.79 -15.10 -0.44
C GLN A 49 -0.51 -15.85 -0.84
N ARG A 50 -0.42 -16.39 -2.06
CA ARG A 50 0.83 -16.98 -2.59
C ARG A 50 1.95 -15.96 -2.71
N SER A 51 1.64 -14.76 -3.20
CA SER A 51 2.59 -13.66 -3.29
C SER A 51 3.05 -13.28 -1.88
N GLN A 52 2.15 -13.11 -0.92
CA GLN A 52 2.50 -12.86 0.49
C GLN A 52 3.44 -13.92 1.07
N ASN A 53 3.14 -15.20 0.85
CA ASN A 53 3.98 -16.30 1.32
C ASN A 53 5.38 -16.31 0.67
N LYS A 54 5.50 -15.95 -0.61
CA LYS A 54 6.82 -15.76 -1.26
C LYS A 54 7.55 -14.53 -0.70
N LEU A 55 6.83 -13.45 -0.41
CA LEU A 55 7.37 -12.15 0.03
C LEU A 55 7.82 -12.12 1.50
N GLN A 56 7.24 -12.94 2.38
CA GLN A 56 7.71 -13.08 3.77
C GLN A 56 8.98 -13.92 3.90
N GLN A 57 9.36 -14.66 2.85
CA GLN A 57 10.52 -15.55 2.85
C GLN A 57 11.81 -14.87 2.36
N ILE A 58 11.77 -13.57 2.02
CA ILE A 58 12.94 -12.83 1.53
C ILE A 58 13.75 -12.27 2.71
N PRO A 59 14.96 -12.77 2.99
CA PRO A 59 15.79 -12.17 4.01
C PRO A 59 16.31 -10.83 3.50
N ASN A 60 16.10 -9.74 4.26
CA ASN A 60 16.61 -8.41 3.94
C ASN A 60 18.13 -8.39 3.64
N SER A 61 18.89 -9.34 4.17
CA SER A 61 20.33 -9.50 3.95
C SER A 61 20.73 -9.84 2.50
N LYS A 62 19.79 -10.25 1.64
CA LYS A 62 20.06 -10.58 0.23
C LYS A 62 19.69 -9.46 -0.75
N LEU A 63 19.13 -8.35 -0.25
CA LEU A 63 18.65 -7.26 -1.07
C LEU A 63 19.78 -6.30 -1.44
N GLN A 64 19.95 -6.05 -2.74
CA GLN A 64 20.98 -5.14 -3.25
C GLN A 64 20.35 -3.86 -3.84
N PRO A 65 20.79 -2.66 -3.43
CA PRO A 65 20.23 -1.42 -3.96
C PRO A 65 20.56 -1.22 -5.43
N VAL A 66 19.57 -0.80 -6.21
CA VAL A 66 19.77 -0.36 -7.59
C VAL A 66 20.55 0.96 -7.59
N LYS A 67 21.74 0.94 -8.19
CA LYS A 67 22.50 2.16 -8.45
C LYS A 67 21.87 2.91 -9.63
N HIS A 68 21.60 4.21 -9.45
CA HIS A 68 21.04 5.10 -10.48
C HIS A 68 19.67 4.65 -11.00
N LEU A 69 18.66 4.69 -10.14
CA LEU A 69 17.29 4.40 -10.52
C LEU A 69 16.86 5.26 -11.71
N LYS A 70 16.19 4.65 -12.69
CA LYS A 70 15.59 5.33 -13.85
C LYS A 70 14.07 5.36 -13.70
N ALA A 71 13.43 6.35 -14.32
CA ALA A 71 11.96 6.48 -14.26
C ALA A 71 11.24 5.20 -14.71
N LYS A 72 11.76 4.53 -15.76
CA LYS A 72 11.19 3.27 -16.27
C LYS A 72 11.17 2.13 -15.26
N ASN A 73 11.99 2.18 -14.22
CA ASN A 73 12.03 1.15 -13.20
C ASN A 73 10.92 1.30 -12.16
N LEU A 74 10.29 2.47 -12.10
CA LEU A 74 9.15 2.73 -11.21
C LEU A 74 7.81 2.29 -11.83
N ILE A 75 7.77 2.13 -13.16
CA ILE A 75 6.56 1.76 -13.90
C ILE A 75 6.25 0.30 -13.64
N ASP A 76 5.32 0.03 -12.73
CA ASP A 76 4.93 -1.32 -12.31
C ASP A 76 3.69 -1.27 -11.41
N GLU A 77 3.25 -2.46 -10.99
CA GLU A 77 2.31 -2.62 -9.89
C GLU A 77 3.05 -2.97 -8.60
N TRP A 78 2.89 -2.09 -7.60
CA TRP A 78 3.58 -2.16 -6.33
C TRP A 78 2.59 -2.43 -5.21
N LEU A 79 2.90 -3.37 -4.33
CA LEU A 79 2.01 -3.87 -3.28
C LEU A 79 2.66 -3.80 -1.91
N ILE A 80 1.93 -3.34 -0.92
CA ILE A 80 2.25 -3.55 0.49
C ILE A 80 1.05 -4.17 1.19
N TYR A 81 1.33 -5.13 2.07
CA TYR A 81 0.34 -5.75 2.92
C TYR A 81 0.82 -5.76 4.35
N THR A 82 -0.09 -5.48 5.26
CA THR A 82 0.15 -5.54 6.70
C THR A 82 -1.03 -6.23 7.35
N GLU A 83 -0.74 -7.27 8.13
CA GLU A 83 -1.71 -7.90 9.02
C GLU A 83 -1.25 -7.76 10.47
N THR A 84 -2.16 -7.34 11.33
CA THR A 84 -1.98 -7.25 12.77
C THR A 84 -3.20 -7.82 13.48
N ASP A 85 -3.13 -7.91 14.80
CA ASP A 85 -4.28 -8.27 15.63
C ASP A 85 -5.45 -7.27 15.48
N GLU A 86 -5.16 -6.03 15.08
CA GLU A 86 -6.17 -4.98 14.90
C GLU A 86 -6.91 -5.10 13.57
N GLY A 87 -6.25 -5.64 12.54
CA GLY A 87 -6.79 -5.60 11.20
C GLY A 87 -5.83 -6.00 10.10
N ILE A 88 -6.32 -5.82 8.88
CA ILE A 88 -5.61 -6.11 7.64
C ILE A 88 -5.60 -4.84 6.81
N SER A 89 -4.45 -4.47 6.26
CA SER A 89 -4.30 -3.41 5.27
C SER A 89 -3.61 -3.96 4.03
N LEU A 90 -4.19 -3.65 2.87
CA LEU A 90 -3.63 -3.89 1.56
C LEU A 90 -3.51 -2.54 0.85
N HIS A 91 -2.37 -2.23 0.27
CA HIS A 91 -2.21 -1.04 -0.55
C HIS A 91 -1.45 -1.39 -1.83
N THR A 92 -2.10 -1.12 -2.95
CA THR A 92 -1.55 -1.24 -4.29
C THR A 92 -1.30 0.14 -4.87
N SER A 93 -0.14 0.35 -5.48
CA SER A 93 0.24 1.54 -6.23
C SER A 93 0.63 1.12 -7.64
N ILE A 94 -0.17 1.53 -8.62
CA ILE A 94 0.07 1.32 -10.05
C ILE A 94 0.70 2.60 -10.59
N ILE A 95 1.90 2.50 -11.16
CA ILE A 95 2.61 3.63 -11.77
C ILE A 95 2.67 3.40 -13.27
N ASP A 96 1.98 4.22 -14.05
CA ASP A 96 1.86 4.05 -15.49
C ASP A 96 2.91 4.83 -16.28
N LYS A 97 3.23 4.32 -17.47
CA LYS A 97 4.20 4.93 -18.40
C LYS A 97 3.82 6.33 -18.92
N ASN A 98 2.55 6.68 -18.86
CA ASN A 98 1.98 7.94 -19.35
C ASN A 98 1.99 9.06 -18.28
N HIS A 99 2.78 8.89 -17.21
CA HIS A 99 2.86 9.83 -16.09
C HIS A 99 1.57 9.93 -15.25
N THR A 100 0.69 8.94 -15.32
CA THR A 100 -0.42 8.75 -14.39
C THR A 100 -0.17 7.57 -13.46
N GLY A 101 -1.02 7.42 -12.46
CA GLY A 101 -1.03 6.23 -11.61
C GLY A 101 -2.24 6.21 -10.71
N THR A 102 -2.45 5.06 -10.09
CA THR A 102 -3.58 4.79 -9.20
C THR A 102 -3.09 4.11 -7.94
N ASN A 103 -3.47 4.65 -6.79
CA ASN A 103 -3.35 3.97 -5.52
C ASN A 103 -4.73 3.43 -5.11
N VAL A 104 -4.75 2.19 -4.63
CA VAL A 104 -5.92 1.58 -3.98
C VAL A 104 -5.47 1.03 -2.64
N ALA A 105 -6.07 1.50 -1.56
CA ALA A 105 -5.86 0.95 -0.23
C ALA A 105 -7.16 0.36 0.30
N ALA A 106 -7.12 -0.87 0.78
CA ALA A 106 -8.21 -1.54 1.47
C ALA A 106 -7.78 -1.84 2.91
N LEU A 107 -8.57 -1.37 3.88
CA LEU A 107 -8.36 -1.57 5.31
C LEU A 107 -9.57 -2.31 5.88
N SER A 108 -9.33 -3.37 6.62
CA SER A 108 -10.33 -4.08 7.41
C SER A 108 -9.94 -4.04 8.88
N ILE A 109 -10.82 -3.52 9.73
CA ILE A 109 -10.60 -3.43 11.18
C ILE A 109 -11.40 -4.55 11.86
N ARG A 110 -10.71 -5.49 12.52
CA ARG A 110 -11.32 -6.69 13.10
C ARG A 110 -12.31 -6.35 14.20
N LYS A 111 -11.95 -5.42 15.10
CA LYS A 111 -12.74 -5.08 16.29
C LYS A 111 -14.12 -4.52 15.94
N THR A 112 -14.19 -3.66 14.94
CA THR A 112 -15.43 -2.98 14.51
C THR A 112 -16.09 -3.67 13.32
N GLN A 113 -15.44 -4.69 12.75
CA GLN A 113 -15.83 -5.31 11.49
C GLN A 113 -16.00 -4.30 10.35
N SER A 114 -15.31 -3.16 10.43
CA SER A 114 -15.45 -2.08 9.46
C SER A 114 -14.42 -2.20 8.36
N ARG A 115 -14.79 -1.77 7.16
CA ARG A 115 -13.92 -1.70 5.98
C ARG A 115 -13.83 -0.27 5.49
N LEU A 116 -12.64 0.12 5.04
CA LEU A 116 -12.38 1.37 4.36
C LEU A 116 -11.60 1.07 3.08
N THR A 117 -12.12 1.53 1.95
CA THR A 117 -11.42 1.51 0.67
C THR A 117 -11.12 2.94 0.26
N ILE A 118 -9.86 3.22 -0.07
CA ILE A 118 -9.39 4.50 -0.59
C ILE A 118 -8.98 4.28 -2.04
N ARG A 119 -9.46 5.14 -2.93
CA ARG A 119 -9.00 5.24 -4.32
C ARG A 119 -8.40 6.62 -4.53
N GLN A 120 -7.18 6.66 -5.06
CA GLN A 120 -6.50 7.90 -5.39
C GLN A 120 -5.92 7.78 -6.79
N GLN A 121 -6.21 8.75 -7.65
CA GLN A 121 -5.51 8.92 -8.92
C GLN A 121 -4.47 10.03 -8.78
N PHE A 122 -3.35 9.90 -9.47
CA PHE A 122 -2.29 10.90 -9.44
C PHE A 122 -1.58 11.02 -10.79
N THR A 123 -0.96 12.18 -10.99
CA THR A 123 0.14 12.32 -11.96
C THR A 123 1.47 12.22 -11.25
N TRP A 124 2.52 11.77 -11.94
CA TRP A 124 3.83 11.59 -11.32
C TRP A 124 4.99 12.07 -12.18
N GLN A 125 6.07 12.45 -11.49
CA GLN A 125 7.36 12.79 -12.07
C GLN A 125 8.47 12.17 -11.24
N PHE A 126 9.60 11.86 -11.89
CA PHE A 126 10.78 11.33 -11.22
C PHE A 126 12.03 12.10 -11.62
N ASN A 127 12.74 12.63 -10.63
CA ASN A 127 14.03 13.27 -10.81
C ASN A 127 15.13 12.24 -10.57
N GLU A 128 15.75 11.76 -11.65
CA GLU A 128 16.82 10.75 -11.58
C GLU A 128 18.09 11.26 -10.88
N LYS A 129 18.36 12.57 -10.90
CA LYS A 129 19.54 13.12 -10.23
C LYS A 129 19.39 13.10 -8.73
N THR A 130 18.22 13.49 -8.23
CA THR A 130 17.94 13.55 -6.80
C THR A 130 17.27 12.28 -6.26
N GLN A 131 16.91 11.34 -7.13
CA GLN A 131 16.16 10.12 -6.82
C GLN A 131 14.84 10.44 -6.11
N THR A 132 14.19 11.52 -6.52
CA THR A 132 12.95 12.04 -5.92
C THR A 132 11.77 11.72 -6.84
N PHE A 133 10.77 11.03 -6.28
CA PHE A 133 9.47 10.75 -6.88
C PHE A 133 8.45 11.75 -6.35
N THR A 134 7.72 12.40 -7.24
CA THR A 134 6.70 13.38 -6.89
C THR A 134 5.37 12.93 -7.46
N GLN A 135 4.35 12.87 -6.62
CA GLN A 135 2.97 12.56 -6.99
C GLN A 135 2.10 13.79 -6.75
N ARG A 136 1.21 14.09 -7.69
CA ARG A 136 0.18 15.11 -7.52
C ARG A 136 -1.19 14.46 -7.65
N ILE A 137 -1.98 14.53 -6.59
CA ILE A 137 -3.30 13.92 -6.53
C ILE A 137 -4.24 14.62 -7.52
N THR A 138 -4.86 13.85 -8.41
CA THR A 138 -5.84 14.34 -9.39
C THR A 138 -7.26 13.95 -9.03
N ASP A 139 -7.43 12.84 -8.31
CA ASP A 139 -8.70 12.41 -7.76
C ASP A 139 -8.47 11.63 -6.46
N PHE A 140 -9.46 11.70 -5.55
CA PHE A 140 -9.42 11.00 -4.27
C PHE A 140 -10.84 10.71 -3.81
N ALA A 141 -11.11 9.44 -3.50
CA ALA A 141 -12.41 9.00 -2.99
C ALA A 141 -12.26 7.88 -1.96
N THR A 142 -13.23 7.80 -1.05
CA THR A 142 -13.30 6.77 -0.02
C THR A 142 -14.64 6.06 -0.03
N SER A 143 -14.64 4.78 0.29
CA SER A 143 -15.82 3.95 0.52
C SER A 143 -15.69 3.29 1.88
N GLU A 144 -16.73 3.41 2.70
CA GLU A 144 -16.81 2.74 4.00
C GLU A 144 -17.82 1.60 3.91
N ASN A 145 -17.45 0.41 4.40
CA ASN A 145 -18.32 -0.77 4.44
C ASN A 145 -19.05 -1.02 3.10
N ASP A 146 -18.29 -0.94 2.00
CA ASP A 146 -18.75 -1.20 0.64
C ASP A 146 -19.85 -0.21 0.14
N ALA A 147 -20.04 0.91 0.84
CA ALA A 147 -20.91 2.00 0.38
C ALA A 147 -20.36 2.67 -0.90
N PRO A 148 -21.19 3.39 -1.67
CA PRO A 148 -20.71 4.15 -2.82
C PRO A 148 -19.56 5.09 -2.45
N PHE A 149 -18.57 5.19 -3.34
CA PHE A 149 -17.43 6.08 -3.15
C PHE A 149 -17.88 7.54 -3.01
N LYS A 150 -17.34 8.21 -2.01
CA LYS A 150 -17.49 9.65 -1.79
C LYS A 150 -16.16 10.31 -2.11
N GLN A 151 -16.20 11.27 -3.02
CA GLN A 151 -15.02 12.06 -3.37
C GLN A 151 -14.66 13.00 -2.21
N ASP A 152 -13.37 13.19 -1.95
CA ASP A 152 -12.86 14.21 -1.02
C ASP A 152 -12.02 15.23 -1.81
N PRO A 153 -12.64 16.32 -2.29
CA PRO A 153 -11.95 17.37 -3.03
C PRO A 153 -10.82 18.04 -2.26
N SER A 154 -10.81 17.96 -0.91
CA SER A 154 -9.76 18.57 -0.08
C SER A 154 -8.40 17.89 -0.25
N LYS A 155 -8.35 16.71 -0.86
CA LYS A 155 -7.10 16.00 -1.17
C LYS A 155 -6.57 16.32 -2.57
N ILE A 156 -7.43 16.76 -3.48
CA ILE A 156 -7.08 17.00 -4.88
C ILE A 156 -6.11 18.17 -4.99
N GLY A 157 -5.08 18.01 -5.83
CA GLY A 157 -4.02 19.00 -6.03
C GLY A 157 -2.94 18.99 -4.95
N LYS A 158 -3.04 18.15 -3.92
CA LYS A 158 -1.93 17.94 -2.98
C LYS A 158 -0.78 17.20 -3.67
N THR A 159 0.43 17.60 -3.30
CA THR A 159 1.66 17.02 -3.82
C THR A 159 2.38 16.27 -2.70
N ILE A 160 2.75 15.02 -2.97
CA ILE A 160 3.55 14.17 -2.10
C ILE A 160 4.90 14.00 -2.79
N THR A 161 5.99 14.08 -2.02
CA THR A 161 7.33 13.95 -2.57
C THR A 161 8.12 12.98 -1.72
N SER A 162 8.70 11.97 -2.35
CA SER A 162 9.39 10.87 -1.68
C SER A 162 10.76 10.61 -2.28
N LYS A 163 11.74 10.24 -1.46
CA LYS A 163 12.96 9.60 -1.94
C LYS A 163 12.64 8.17 -2.35
N ALA A 164 12.95 7.80 -3.59
CA ALA A 164 12.70 6.47 -4.11
C ALA A 164 14.00 5.66 -4.16
N ARG A 165 13.93 4.41 -3.72
CA ARG A 165 15.02 3.43 -3.84
C ARG A 165 14.42 2.11 -4.28
N LEU A 166 15.06 1.46 -5.26
CA LEU A 166 14.74 0.07 -5.59
C LEU A 166 15.77 -0.85 -4.98
N LEU A 167 15.29 -1.99 -4.49
CA LEU A 167 16.12 -3.09 -4.01
C LEU A 167 15.87 -4.31 -4.92
N ARG A 168 16.94 -5.03 -5.19
CA ARG A 168 16.91 -6.23 -6.03
C ARG A 168 17.06 -7.49 -5.21
N TRP A 169 16.26 -8.50 -5.55
CA TRP A 169 16.55 -9.89 -5.22
C TRP A 169 16.89 -10.63 -6.51
N ASP A 170 17.99 -11.39 -6.47
CA ASP A 170 18.41 -12.28 -7.57
C ASP A 170 18.53 -11.57 -8.94
N GLY A 171 18.97 -10.31 -8.91
CA GLY A 171 19.23 -9.52 -10.11
C GLY A 171 18.04 -8.75 -10.70
N LYS A 172 16.81 -8.93 -10.20
CA LYS A 172 15.61 -8.17 -10.62
C LYS A 172 15.21 -7.16 -9.55
N PRO A 173 14.59 -6.01 -9.88
CA PRO A 173 14.01 -5.11 -8.88
C PRO A 173 12.68 -5.68 -8.39
N ASP A 174 12.61 -6.02 -7.10
CA ASP A 174 11.44 -6.63 -6.49
C ASP A 174 10.82 -5.75 -5.40
N MET A 175 11.50 -4.68 -5.00
CA MET A 175 11.05 -3.83 -3.91
C MET A 175 11.29 -2.35 -4.21
N LEU A 176 10.27 -1.54 -3.93
CA LEU A 176 10.28 -0.10 -3.99
C LEU A 176 10.13 0.49 -2.59
N GLU A 177 11.18 1.15 -2.13
CA GLU A 177 11.16 1.96 -0.91
C GLU A 177 10.86 3.42 -1.29
N LEU A 178 9.76 3.96 -0.76
CA LEU A 178 9.43 5.38 -0.81
C LEU A 178 9.55 5.96 0.59
N THR A 179 10.42 6.97 0.76
CA THR A 179 10.52 7.72 2.02
C THR A 179 9.97 9.11 1.80
N ASP A 180 8.84 9.43 2.44
CA ASP A 180 8.21 10.75 2.35
C ASP A 180 9.18 11.83 2.86
N GLN A 181 9.35 12.89 2.08
CA GLN A 181 10.33 13.92 2.40
C GLN A 181 9.87 14.89 3.49
N ALA A 182 8.57 14.95 3.79
CA ALA A 182 8.02 15.84 4.82
C ALA A 182 7.98 15.16 6.19
N SER A 183 7.52 13.91 6.27
CA SER A 183 7.39 13.14 7.50
C SER A 183 8.60 12.25 7.80
N GLY A 184 9.40 11.90 6.78
CA GLY A 184 10.43 10.87 6.90
C GLY A 184 9.87 9.45 7.00
N GLU A 185 8.55 9.27 6.89
CA GLU A 185 7.92 7.94 6.92
C GLU A 185 8.38 7.13 5.72
N LYS A 186 8.69 5.86 5.97
CA LYS A 186 9.15 4.91 4.97
C LYS A 186 8.07 3.88 4.68
N GLN A 187 7.79 3.70 3.40
CA GLN A 187 6.94 2.63 2.89
C GLN A 187 7.76 1.75 1.97
N ILE A 188 7.59 0.43 2.12
CA ILE A 188 8.29 -0.56 1.31
C ILE A 188 7.22 -1.37 0.59
N TYR A 189 7.16 -1.19 -0.72
CA TYR A 189 6.31 -1.94 -1.61
C TYR A 189 7.11 -3.07 -2.25
N PHE A 190 6.42 -4.15 -2.55
CA PHE A 190 6.91 -5.28 -3.29
C PHE A 190 6.32 -5.24 -4.69
N LYS A 191 7.10 -5.61 -5.69
CA LYS A 191 6.61 -5.75 -7.04
C LYS A 191 5.61 -6.91 -7.08
N LEU A 192 4.46 -6.67 -7.67
CA LEU A 192 3.46 -7.71 -7.90
C LEU A 192 3.81 -8.47 -9.18
N ASP A 193 4.51 -9.60 -9.04
CA ASP A 193 4.81 -10.52 -10.15
C ASP A 193 3.58 -11.42 -10.36
N ILE A 194 2.55 -10.90 -11.03
CA ILE A 194 1.46 -11.74 -11.52
C ILE A 194 1.95 -12.40 -12.81
N ASP A 195 2.24 -13.70 -12.77
CA ASP A 195 2.68 -14.46 -13.95
C ASP A 195 1.62 -14.43 -15.07
N GLU A 196 0.35 -14.13 -14.75
CA GLU A 196 -0.73 -13.83 -15.70
C GLU A 196 -1.61 -12.67 -15.20
N PRO A 197 -1.89 -11.61 -15.99
CA PRO A 197 -2.86 -10.59 -15.57
C PRO A 197 -4.21 -11.27 -15.25
N PRO A 198 -4.94 -10.82 -14.22
CA PRO A 198 -6.24 -11.39 -13.89
C PRO A 198 -7.11 -11.32 -15.14
N LYS A 199 -7.53 -12.50 -15.64
CA LYS A 199 -8.47 -12.60 -16.75
C LYS A 199 -9.69 -11.77 -16.37
N THR A 200 -9.88 -10.67 -17.09
CA THR A 200 -11.01 -9.77 -16.92
C THR A 200 -12.29 -10.60 -16.91
N LEU A 201 -13.06 -10.50 -15.82
CA LEU A 201 -14.44 -10.94 -15.80
C LEU A 201 -15.19 -10.06 -16.82
N ASN A 202 -15.52 -10.65 -17.96
CA ASN A 202 -16.53 -10.13 -18.89
C ASN A 202 -17.92 -10.30 -18.27
#